data_AF-A0A391P7P8-F1
#
_entry.id   AF-A0A391P7P8-F1
#
_cell.length_a   1.000
_cell.length_b   1.000
_cell.length_c   1.000
_cell.angle_alpha   90.00
_cell.angle_beta   90.00
_cell.angle_gamma   90.00
#
_symmetry.space_group_name_H-M   'P 1'
#
loop_
_entity.id
_entity.type
_entity.pdbx_description
1 polymer ?
#
loop_
_entity_poly.entity_id
_entity_poly.type
_entity_poly.pdbx_seq_one_letter_code
_entity_poly.pdbx_strand_id
1 'polypeptide(L)'
;MTGAARPSTIVKRVTASKVPEVTIWFWLIKVLCTTVGESFADWINQGLGVGLGATAVLFTAVLALVMGAQLRLPRYVPVVYWLTVVVLSVTGTLYTDLLTDALAVPMATSTAVFTVTLAVVFAVWFARERTLSIHSITTRPRELFYWLAVLVTFALGTAAGDWTLTLTGWSAGVSVLLPVTLIAAVTIGWRVGVNSVLSFWLAYILTRPLGANLGDWLATPRSAHGLGLGYGLTSGIFLAAIAAAVGYLTWTRIDVIEVDDQAAAPAPKRTLSAVSTVGYYAVVVLAAGALLQWASIQPHGPVTDSEEGPAPTAAAAPLVPGKVGAFPATDIAHFRNVTQDTLAKVDAGDQSGARARITDLETAWDHDQDRLQAIDSSAWTALDREIDAALKSVRSSSPSVDDEKQSLTTLLNSLR
;
A
#
# COMPACT_ATOMS: atom_id res chain seq x y z
N MET A 1 -15.51 72.59 -3.69
CA MET A 1 -14.93 71.49 -2.88
C MET A 1 -15.83 70.26 -3.02
N THR A 2 -15.63 69.47 -4.07
CA THR A 2 -16.37 68.23 -4.31
C THR A 2 -15.58 67.07 -3.69
N GLY A 3 -16.07 66.58 -2.56
CA GLY A 3 -15.46 65.44 -1.86
C GLY A 3 -15.66 64.17 -2.68
N ALA A 4 -14.58 63.67 -3.28
CA ALA A 4 -14.55 62.36 -3.90
C ALA A 4 -14.69 61.30 -2.80
N ALA A 5 -15.84 60.63 -2.76
CA ALA A 5 -16.03 59.43 -1.96
C ALA A 5 -15.05 58.36 -2.45
N ARG A 6 -14.07 57.99 -1.62
CA ARG A 6 -13.23 56.82 -1.87
C ARG A 6 -14.13 55.58 -1.85
N PRO A 7 -14.14 54.74 -2.89
CA PRO A 7 -14.85 53.47 -2.82
C PRO A 7 -14.23 52.65 -1.69
N SER A 8 -15.08 52.22 -0.75
CA SER A 8 -14.71 51.27 0.29
C SER A 8 -14.36 49.94 -0.38
N THR A 9 -13.07 49.69 -0.58
CA THR A 9 -12.56 48.36 -0.86
C THR A 9 -12.89 47.51 0.36
N ILE A 10 -13.96 46.72 0.25
CA ILE A 10 -14.21 45.59 1.13
C ILE A 10 -13.01 44.67 0.92
N VAL A 11 -12.00 44.82 1.76
CA VAL A 11 -10.92 43.84 1.91
C VAL A 11 -11.61 42.59 2.43
N LYS A 12 -12.00 41.67 1.55
CA LYS A 12 -12.35 40.31 1.94
C LYS A 12 -11.17 39.83 2.78
N ARG A 13 -11.42 39.60 4.08
CA ARG A 13 -10.42 39.07 5.00
C ARG A 13 -10.03 37.68 4.48
N VAL A 14 -8.96 37.62 3.69
CA VAL A 14 -8.42 36.40 3.13
C VAL A 14 -7.96 35.56 4.33
N THR A 15 -8.67 34.47 4.56
CA THR A 15 -8.33 33.51 5.61
C THR A 15 -7.13 32.71 5.11
N ALA A 16 -6.10 32.58 5.95
CA ALA A 16 -4.88 31.85 5.60
C ALA A 16 -5.22 30.42 5.16
N SER A 17 -4.57 29.95 4.10
CA SER A 17 -4.69 28.55 3.65
C SER A 17 -4.28 27.58 4.76
N LYS A 18 -4.97 26.45 4.86
CA LYS A 18 -4.60 25.35 5.76
C LYS A 18 -3.65 24.33 5.14
N VAL A 19 -3.33 24.49 3.86
CA VAL A 19 -2.48 23.60 3.06
C VAL A 19 -1.19 24.33 2.68
N PRO A 20 -0.03 23.63 2.67
CA PRO A 20 1.25 24.22 2.26
C PRO A 20 1.24 24.69 0.80
N GLU A 21 2.19 25.56 0.48
CA GLU A 21 2.53 25.85 -0.91
C GLU A 21 3.09 24.60 -1.61
N VAL A 22 2.70 24.41 -2.88
CA VAL A 22 3.18 23.29 -3.71
C VAL A 22 4.57 23.61 -4.26
N THR A 23 5.58 23.47 -3.40
CA THR A 23 7.00 23.60 -3.75
C THR A 23 7.63 22.22 -4.03
N ILE A 24 8.93 22.17 -4.32
CA ILE A 24 9.65 20.90 -4.42
C ILE A 24 9.63 20.12 -3.09
N TRP A 25 9.62 20.82 -1.95
CA TRP A 25 9.54 20.21 -0.62
C TRP A 25 8.21 19.51 -0.38
N PHE A 26 7.11 20.06 -0.91
CA PHE A 26 5.81 19.42 -0.87
C PHE A 26 5.86 18.03 -1.53
N TRP A 27 6.40 17.95 -2.75
CA TRP A 27 6.49 16.68 -3.47
C TRP A 27 7.46 15.71 -2.82
N LEU A 28 8.60 16.21 -2.32
CA LEU A 28 9.59 15.39 -1.63
C LEU A 28 9.00 14.75 -0.38
N ILE A 29 8.42 15.55 0.53
CA ILE A 29 7.85 15.01 1.78
C ILE A 29 6.65 14.11 1.47
N LYS A 30 5.82 14.45 0.47
CA LYS A 30 4.72 13.59 0.04
C LYS A 30 5.20 12.21 -0.38
N VAL A 31 6.23 12.11 -1.22
CA VAL A 31 6.80 10.83 -1.66
C VAL A 31 7.40 10.07 -0.47
N LEU A 32 8.06 10.76 0.47
CA LEU A 32 8.54 10.12 1.70
C LEU A 32 7.38 9.57 2.54
N CYS A 33 6.30 10.33 2.74
CA CYS A 33 5.12 9.90 3.48
C CYS A 33 4.39 8.72 2.83
N THR A 34 4.32 8.69 1.49
CA THR A 34 3.72 7.56 0.75
C THR A 34 4.58 6.31 0.85
N THR A 35 5.90 6.45 0.94
CA THR A 35 6.81 5.30 1.13
C THR A 35 6.69 4.73 2.54
N VAL A 36 6.71 5.60 3.56
CA VAL A 36 6.51 5.20 4.97
C VAL A 36 5.14 4.56 5.17
N GLY A 37 4.11 5.07 4.51
CA GLY A 37 2.74 4.55 4.69
C GLY A 37 2.66 3.05 4.43
N GLU A 38 3.32 2.59 3.38
CA GLU A 38 3.42 1.18 3.01
C GLU A 38 4.31 0.43 4.00
N SER A 39 5.60 0.80 4.06
CA SER A 39 6.58 0.05 4.82
C SER A 39 6.31 -0.01 6.32
N PHE A 40 5.64 1.01 6.88
CA PHE A 40 5.32 1.06 8.30
C PHE A 40 4.05 0.29 8.64
N ALA A 41 3.06 0.27 7.73
CA ALA A 41 1.89 -0.58 7.88
C ALA A 41 2.32 -2.06 7.93
N ASP A 42 3.15 -2.48 6.99
CA ASP A 42 3.69 -3.84 6.93
C ASP A 42 4.56 -4.19 8.13
N TRP A 43 5.41 -3.26 8.56
CA TRP A 43 6.24 -3.50 9.74
C TRP A 43 5.40 -3.77 10.99
N ILE A 44 4.29 -3.05 11.19
CA ILE A 44 3.44 -3.25 12.37
C ILE A 44 2.59 -4.52 12.21
N ASN A 45 2.00 -4.71 11.03
CA ASN A 45 1.15 -5.86 10.75
C ASN A 45 1.95 -7.17 10.84
N GLN A 46 3.01 -7.27 10.03
CA GLN A 46 3.78 -8.49 9.81
C GLN A 46 5.01 -8.56 10.72
N GLY A 47 5.82 -7.49 10.75
CA GLY A 47 7.09 -7.46 11.48
C GLY A 47 6.95 -7.52 13.01
N LEU A 48 5.91 -6.88 13.57
CA LEU A 48 5.59 -6.93 15.00
C LEU A 48 4.52 -7.99 15.33
N GLY A 49 3.90 -8.60 14.33
CA GLY A 49 2.86 -9.62 14.51
C GLY A 49 1.58 -9.10 15.18
N VAL A 50 1.28 -7.81 15.09
CA VAL A 50 0.05 -7.21 15.66
C VAL A 50 -1.18 -7.70 14.91
N GLY A 51 -1.02 -8.02 13.63
CA GLY A 51 -2.08 -8.48 12.74
C GLY A 51 -2.90 -7.32 12.15
N LEU A 52 -3.46 -7.59 10.98
CA LEU A 52 -4.07 -6.57 10.11
C LEU A 52 -5.27 -5.87 10.77
N GLY A 53 -6.18 -6.64 11.35
CA GLY A 53 -7.39 -6.10 11.98
C GLY A 53 -7.10 -5.18 13.18
N ALA A 54 -6.21 -5.59 14.08
CA ALA A 54 -5.84 -4.79 15.25
C ALA A 54 -5.07 -3.52 14.84
N THR A 55 -4.18 -3.65 13.85
CA THR A 55 -3.41 -2.52 13.30
C THR A 55 -4.34 -1.50 12.63
N ALA A 56 -5.30 -1.96 11.83
CA ALA A 56 -6.30 -1.09 11.20
C ALA A 56 -7.13 -0.32 12.23
N VAL A 57 -7.61 -0.97 13.30
CA VAL A 57 -8.37 -0.30 14.37
C VAL A 57 -7.52 0.75 15.09
N LEU A 58 -6.28 0.41 15.43
CA LEU A 58 -5.35 1.34 16.08
C LEU A 58 -5.13 2.60 15.22
N PHE A 59 -4.76 2.43 13.95
CA PHE A 59 -4.50 3.56 13.06
C PHE A 59 -5.75 4.35 12.71
N THR A 60 -6.93 3.71 12.68
CA THR A 60 -8.21 4.42 12.56
C THR A 60 -8.45 5.36 13.75
N ALA A 61 -8.14 4.91 14.98
CA ALA A 61 -8.26 5.75 16.17
C ALA A 61 -7.23 6.90 16.18
N VAL A 62 -5.99 6.61 15.78
CA VAL A 62 -4.93 7.63 15.64
C VAL A 62 -5.30 8.65 14.55
N LEU A 63 -5.87 8.20 13.43
CA LEU A 63 -6.37 9.06 12.37
C LEU A 63 -7.46 9.99 12.88
N ALA A 64 -8.44 9.48 13.64
CA ALA A 64 -9.49 10.31 14.22
C ALA A 64 -8.92 11.39 15.16
N LEU A 65 -7.91 11.05 15.97
CA LEU A 65 -7.24 11.99 16.87
C LEU A 65 -6.50 13.10 16.10
N VAL A 66 -5.65 12.71 15.15
CA VAL A 66 -4.82 13.65 14.37
C VAL A 66 -5.69 14.52 13.45
N MET A 67 -6.71 13.93 12.82
CA MET A 67 -7.69 14.68 12.04
C MET A 67 -8.47 15.67 12.92
N GLY A 68 -8.86 15.26 14.12
CA GLY A 68 -9.49 16.14 15.11
C GLY A 68 -8.62 17.35 15.46
N ALA A 69 -7.31 17.16 15.59
CA ALA A 69 -6.35 18.25 15.79
C ALA A 69 -6.24 19.15 14.55
N GLN A 70 -6.08 18.57 13.37
CA GLN A 70 -5.95 19.29 12.10
C GLN A 70 -7.17 20.18 11.81
N LEU A 71 -8.39 19.64 11.96
CA LEU A 71 -9.63 20.37 11.69
C LEU A 71 -9.86 21.55 12.67
N ARG A 72 -9.26 21.51 13.87
CA ARG A 72 -9.34 22.59 14.87
C ARG A 72 -8.38 23.73 14.59
N LEU A 73 -7.29 23.50 13.87
CA LEU A 73 -6.29 24.53 13.60
C LEU A 73 -6.81 25.53 12.56
N PRO A 74 -6.71 26.85 12.83
CA PRO A 74 -7.23 27.88 11.92
C PRO A 74 -6.26 28.20 10.77
N ARG A 75 -5.04 27.66 10.79
CA ARG A 75 -3.96 27.93 9.84
C ARG A 75 -3.10 26.69 9.61
N TYR A 76 -2.36 26.68 8.51
CA TYR A 76 -1.35 25.67 8.24
C TYR A 76 -0.30 25.61 9.36
N VAL A 77 -0.10 24.40 9.90
CA VAL A 77 0.98 24.07 10.84
C VAL A 77 1.71 22.86 10.26
N PRO A 78 2.98 23.01 9.81
CA PRO A 78 3.68 21.95 9.09
C PRO A 78 3.65 20.59 9.79
N VAL A 79 3.96 20.58 11.09
CA VAL A 79 4.01 19.35 11.89
C VAL A 79 2.67 18.61 11.89
N VAL A 80 1.56 19.32 12.13
CA VAL A 80 0.24 18.68 12.25
C VAL A 80 -0.26 18.22 10.88
N TYR A 81 -0.04 19.02 9.84
CA TYR A 81 -0.41 18.67 8.48
C TYR A 81 0.34 17.43 7.99
N TRP A 82 1.67 17.40 8.11
CA TRP A 82 2.47 16.27 7.63
C TRP A 82 2.27 15.01 8.49
N LEU A 83 2.05 15.15 9.79
CA LEU A 83 1.60 14.04 10.63
C LEU A 83 0.27 13.47 10.15
N THR A 84 -0.69 14.32 9.80
CA THR A 84 -1.98 13.89 9.23
C THR A 84 -1.77 13.12 7.93
N VAL A 85 -0.88 13.60 7.06
CA VAL A 85 -0.55 12.93 5.79
C VAL A 85 0.10 11.56 6.01
N VAL A 86 1.01 11.43 6.98
CA VAL A 86 1.63 10.14 7.35
C VAL A 86 0.59 9.17 7.91
N VAL A 87 -0.26 9.61 8.83
CA VAL A 87 -1.28 8.73 9.41
C VAL A 87 -2.32 8.31 8.35
N LEU A 88 -2.69 9.22 7.45
CA LEU A 88 -3.55 8.90 6.31
C LEU A 88 -2.90 7.91 5.33
N SER A 89 -1.59 7.99 5.11
CA SER A 89 -0.89 7.05 4.23
C SER A 89 -0.89 5.64 4.80
N VAL A 90 -0.57 5.49 6.09
CA VAL A 90 -0.63 4.19 6.79
C VAL A 90 -2.06 3.65 6.82
N THR A 91 -3.04 4.48 7.19
CA THR A 91 -4.45 4.04 7.27
C THR A 91 -5.00 3.66 5.90
N GLY A 92 -4.59 4.36 4.84
CA GLY A 92 -4.99 4.05 3.46
C GLY A 92 -4.46 2.71 2.95
N THR A 93 -3.21 2.35 3.29
CA THR A 93 -2.66 0.99 3.05
C THR A 93 -3.54 -0.02 3.77
N LEU A 94 -3.68 0.09 5.09
CA LEU A 94 -4.41 -0.89 5.91
C LEU A 94 -5.87 -1.12 5.48
N TYR A 95 -6.56 -0.10 4.99
CA TYR A 95 -7.93 -0.26 4.47
C TYR A 95 -7.97 -1.00 3.14
N THR A 96 -6.94 -0.87 2.32
CA THR A 96 -6.80 -1.62 1.08
C THR A 96 -6.55 -3.08 1.39
N ASP A 97 -5.55 -3.35 2.24
CA ASP A 97 -5.17 -4.70 2.68
C ASP A 97 -6.33 -5.41 3.38
N LEU A 98 -7.12 -4.69 4.19
CA LEU A 98 -8.31 -5.26 4.82
C LEU A 98 -9.34 -5.74 3.78
N LEU A 99 -9.46 -5.06 2.64
CA LEU A 99 -10.34 -5.49 1.55
C LEU A 99 -9.72 -6.66 0.77
N THR A 100 -8.45 -6.59 0.43
CA THR A 100 -7.79 -7.58 -0.44
C THR A 100 -7.42 -8.86 0.31
N ASP A 101 -6.85 -8.73 1.50
CA ASP A 101 -6.19 -9.85 2.18
C ASP A 101 -7.12 -10.50 3.20
N ALA A 102 -7.86 -9.70 3.96
CA ALA A 102 -8.81 -10.22 4.94
C ALA A 102 -10.19 -10.54 4.35
N LEU A 103 -10.64 -9.78 3.34
CA LEU A 103 -11.94 -9.99 2.69
C LEU A 103 -11.83 -10.65 1.31
N ALA A 104 -10.63 -11.00 0.85
CA ALA A 104 -10.36 -11.68 -0.42
C ALA A 104 -10.96 -10.96 -1.64
N VAL A 105 -11.11 -9.63 -1.59
CA VAL A 105 -11.62 -8.84 -2.71
C VAL A 105 -10.53 -8.74 -3.78
N PRO A 106 -10.80 -9.11 -5.04
CA PRO A 106 -9.79 -9.01 -6.10
C PRO A 106 -9.26 -7.58 -6.24
N MET A 107 -7.94 -7.42 -6.36
CA MET A 107 -7.28 -6.11 -6.42
C MET A 107 -7.85 -5.22 -7.54
N ALA A 108 -8.12 -5.78 -8.72
CA ALA A 108 -8.77 -5.05 -9.82
C ALA A 108 -10.13 -4.45 -9.43
N THR A 109 -10.91 -5.16 -8.61
CA THR A 109 -12.20 -4.70 -8.09
C THR A 109 -11.97 -3.58 -7.07
N SER A 110 -11.03 -3.74 -6.14
CA SER A 110 -10.67 -2.70 -5.15
C SER A 110 -10.20 -1.42 -5.84
N THR A 111 -9.31 -1.51 -6.83
CA THR A 111 -8.84 -0.36 -7.63
C THR A 111 -10.01 0.33 -8.36
N ALA A 112 -10.91 -0.44 -8.97
CA ALA A 112 -12.09 0.12 -9.66
C ALA A 112 -13.03 0.83 -8.68
N VAL A 113 -13.32 0.22 -7.52
CA VAL A 113 -14.18 0.80 -6.48
C VAL A 113 -13.58 2.09 -5.93
N PHE A 114 -12.28 2.12 -5.62
CA PHE A 114 -11.63 3.34 -5.14
C PHE A 114 -11.56 4.43 -6.22
N THR A 115 -11.39 4.06 -7.49
CA THR A 115 -11.42 5.01 -8.61
C THR A 115 -12.80 5.66 -8.74
N VAL A 116 -13.87 4.86 -8.72
CA VAL A 116 -15.25 5.36 -8.75
C VAL A 116 -15.54 6.22 -7.52
N THR A 117 -15.12 5.77 -6.34
CA THR A 117 -15.29 6.52 -5.08
C THR A 117 -14.60 7.88 -5.16
N LEU A 118 -13.35 7.94 -5.65
CA LEU A 118 -12.61 9.18 -5.82
C LEU A 118 -13.30 10.11 -6.82
N ALA A 119 -13.78 9.58 -7.94
CA ALA A 119 -14.53 10.34 -8.93
C ALA A 119 -15.82 10.95 -8.33
N VAL A 120 -16.56 10.17 -7.52
CA VAL A 120 -17.74 10.65 -6.79
C VAL A 120 -17.37 11.76 -5.79
N VAL A 121 -16.29 11.58 -5.02
CA VAL A 121 -15.81 12.62 -4.09
C VAL A 121 -15.50 13.92 -4.82
N PHE A 122 -14.78 13.86 -5.95
CA PHE A 122 -14.51 15.05 -6.76
C PHE A 122 -15.78 15.64 -7.39
N ALA A 123 -16.70 14.82 -7.87
CA ALA A 123 -17.96 15.30 -8.47
C ALA A 123 -18.82 16.04 -7.45
N VAL A 124 -18.99 15.47 -6.24
CA VAL A 124 -19.75 16.08 -5.15
C VAL A 124 -19.06 17.35 -4.67
N TRP A 125 -17.73 17.33 -4.50
CA TRP A 125 -16.97 18.51 -4.12
C TRP A 125 -17.12 19.64 -5.15
N PHE A 126 -16.97 19.33 -6.44
CA PHE A 126 -17.13 20.31 -7.52
C PHE A 126 -18.57 20.83 -7.65
N ALA A 127 -19.58 19.98 -7.44
CA ALA A 127 -20.98 20.40 -7.46
C ALA A 127 -21.29 21.38 -6.32
N ARG A 128 -20.69 21.20 -5.15
CA ARG A 128 -20.92 22.02 -3.95
C ARG A 128 -20.09 23.30 -3.91
N GLU A 129 -18.81 23.21 -4.27
CA GLU A 129 -17.84 24.30 -4.06
C GLU A 129 -17.41 24.97 -5.37
N ARG A 130 -17.73 24.37 -6.52
CA ARG A 130 -17.39 24.85 -7.88
C ARG A 130 -15.89 25.06 -8.12
N THR A 131 -15.06 24.43 -7.29
CA THR A 131 -13.60 24.44 -7.38
C THR A 131 -13.04 23.13 -6.81
N LEU A 132 -11.98 22.63 -7.42
CA LEU A 132 -11.15 21.52 -6.92
C LEU A 132 -9.73 22.01 -6.54
N SER A 133 -9.53 23.33 -6.47
CA SER A 133 -8.24 23.94 -6.19
C SER A 133 -7.90 23.89 -4.70
N ILE A 134 -6.74 23.32 -4.40
CA ILE A 134 -6.18 23.25 -3.04
C ILE A 134 -5.91 24.61 -2.40
N HIS A 135 -5.65 25.65 -3.21
CA HIS A 135 -5.37 27.01 -2.69
C HIS A 135 -6.59 27.65 -2.03
N SER A 136 -7.77 27.06 -2.20
CA SER A 136 -9.05 27.58 -1.73
C SER A 136 -9.60 26.84 -0.50
N ILE A 137 -8.77 26.02 0.16
CA ILE A 137 -9.13 25.25 1.36
C ILE A 137 -9.08 26.18 2.59
N THR A 138 -10.14 26.98 2.72
CA THR A 138 -10.30 27.96 3.81
C THR A 138 -11.53 27.68 4.68
N THR A 139 -12.44 26.81 4.23
CA THR A 139 -13.68 26.46 4.93
C THR A 139 -13.67 25.00 5.38
N ARG A 140 -14.40 24.67 6.47
CA ARG A 140 -14.51 23.30 6.97
C ARG A 140 -15.03 22.30 5.93
N PRO A 141 -16.08 22.59 5.13
CA PRO A 141 -16.53 21.66 4.10
C PRO A 141 -15.46 21.33 3.06
N ARG A 142 -14.71 22.34 2.59
CA ARG A 142 -13.61 22.14 1.63
C ARG A 142 -12.47 21.33 2.22
N GLU A 143 -12.15 21.58 3.48
CA GLU A 143 -11.13 20.83 4.22
C GLU A 143 -11.53 19.35 4.38
N LEU A 144 -12.81 19.06 4.68
CA LEU A 144 -13.30 17.69 4.75
C LEU A 144 -13.25 16.97 3.40
N PHE A 145 -13.67 17.63 2.31
CA PHE A 145 -13.56 17.05 0.96
C PHE A 145 -12.10 16.81 0.57
N TYR A 146 -11.20 17.73 0.93
CA TYR A 146 -9.77 17.57 0.70
C TYR A 146 -9.23 16.33 1.41
N TRP A 147 -9.46 16.21 2.71
CA TRP A 147 -8.96 15.06 3.48
C TRP A 147 -9.59 13.74 3.07
N LEU A 148 -10.87 13.74 2.72
CA LEU A 148 -11.53 12.56 2.18
C LEU A 148 -10.93 12.15 0.84
N ALA A 149 -10.73 13.11 -0.08
CA ALA A 149 -10.05 12.84 -1.35
C ALA A 149 -8.66 12.26 -1.09
N VAL A 150 -7.87 12.88 -0.21
CA VAL A 150 -6.54 12.38 0.17
C VAL A 150 -6.59 10.94 0.68
N LEU A 151 -7.48 10.60 1.61
CA LEU A 151 -7.65 9.23 2.10
C LEU A 151 -7.95 8.24 0.97
N VAL A 152 -8.92 8.56 0.11
CA VAL A 152 -9.31 7.70 -1.01
C VAL A 152 -8.17 7.57 -2.03
N THR A 153 -7.39 8.62 -2.28
CA THR A 153 -6.20 8.54 -3.15
C THR A 153 -5.11 7.64 -2.57
N PHE A 154 -4.98 7.58 -1.24
CA PHE A 154 -4.02 6.69 -0.60
C PHE A 154 -4.41 5.22 -0.80
N ALA A 155 -5.67 4.89 -0.54
CA ALA A 155 -6.19 3.54 -0.74
C ALA A 155 -6.17 3.12 -2.23
N LEU A 156 -6.62 4.02 -3.13
CA LEU A 156 -6.54 3.79 -4.58
C LEU A 156 -5.10 3.51 -5.03
N GLY A 157 -4.15 4.29 -4.52
CA GLY A 157 -2.77 4.21 -4.97
C GLY A 157 -2.03 2.96 -4.48
N THR A 158 -2.35 2.47 -3.28
CA THR A 158 -1.87 1.15 -2.82
C THR A 158 -2.47 0.06 -3.72
N ALA A 159 -3.80 0.00 -3.84
CA ALA A 159 -4.47 -1.00 -4.68
C ALA A 159 -3.97 -1.01 -6.14
N ALA A 160 -3.73 0.16 -6.75
CA ALA A 160 -3.17 0.25 -8.10
C ALA A 160 -1.69 -0.13 -8.19
N GLY A 161 -0.90 0.11 -7.14
CA GLY A 161 0.50 -0.33 -7.04
C GLY A 161 0.58 -1.85 -7.08
N ASP A 162 -0.11 -2.51 -6.14
CA ASP A 162 -0.08 -3.97 -5.97
C ASP A 162 -0.72 -4.67 -7.17
N TRP A 163 -1.80 -4.09 -7.70
CA TRP A 163 -2.40 -4.61 -8.93
C TRP A 163 -1.44 -4.51 -10.12
N THR A 164 -0.59 -3.49 -10.19
CA THR A 164 0.44 -3.40 -11.25
C THR A 164 1.45 -4.54 -11.12
N LEU A 165 1.89 -4.86 -9.90
CA LEU A 165 2.83 -5.96 -9.64
C LEU A 165 2.23 -7.30 -10.06
N THR A 166 1.03 -7.60 -9.58
CA THR A 166 0.34 -8.87 -9.88
C THR A 166 -0.04 -9.00 -11.36
N LEU A 167 -0.43 -7.90 -12.02
CA LEU A 167 -0.81 -7.90 -13.42
C LEU A 167 0.38 -8.09 -14.37
N THR A 168 1.56 -7.57 -14.03
CA THR A 168 2.71 -7.53 -14.93
C THR A 168 3.83 -8.50 -14.55
N GLY A 169 3.80 -9.06 -13.34
CA GLY A 169 4.88 -9.85 -12.77
C GLY A 169 6.18 -9.06 -12.57
N TRP A 170 6.14 -7.72 -12.66
CA TRP A 170 7.31 -6.89 -12.44
C TRP A 170 7.70 -6.86 -10.96
N SER A 171 9.01 -6.81 -10.69
CA SER A 171 9.47 -6.52 -9.34
C SER A 171 9.10 -5.09 -8.93
N ALA A 172 8.95 -4.85 -7.64
CA ALA A 172 8.63 -3.54 -7.08
C ALA A 172 9.54 -2.42 -7.63
N GLY A 173 10.84 -2.70 -7.75
CA GLY A 173 11.81 -1.73 -8.29
C GLY A 173 11.60 -1.36 -9.75
N VAL A 174 11.20 -2.31 -10.61
CA VAL A 174 10.87 -2.01 -12.02
C VAL A 174 9.55 -1.26 -12.12
N SER A 175 8.57 -1.63 -11.30
CA SER A 175 7.25 -1.01 -11.26
C SER A 175 7.25 0.45 -10.84
N VAL A 176 8.31 0.95 -10.20
CA VAL A 176 8.54 2.39 -9.95
C VAL A 176 8.60 3.21 -11.26
N LEU A 177 9.06 2.62 -12.36
CA LEU A 177 9.24 3.34 -13.63
C LEU A 177 7.91 3.83 -14.22
N LEU A 178 6.82 3.09 -14.01
CA LEU A 178 5.49 3.45 -14.51
C LEU A 178 4.98 4.76 -13.89
N PRO A 179 4.78 4.88 -12.56
CA PRO A 179 4.31 6.12 -11.95
C PRO A 179 5.32 7.27 -12.13
N VAL A 180 6.63 7.03 -12.14
CA VAL A 180 7.62 8.09 -12.47
C VAL A 180 7.40 8.64 -13.88
N THR A 181 7.21 7.77 -14.87
CA THR A 181 6.99 8.17 -16.26
C THR A 181 5.66 8.90 -16.41
N LEU A 182 4.61 8.45 -15.72
CA LEU A 182 3.31 9.11 -15.71
C LEU A 182 3.36 10.49 -15.03
N ILE A 183 4.08 10.64 -13.92
CA ILE A 183 4.31 11.93 -13.26
C ILE A 183 5.11 12.86 -14.18
N ALA A 184 6.11 12.35 -14.90
CA ALA A 184 6.87 13.12 -15.89
C ALA A 184 5.95 13.60 -17.03
N ALA A 185 5.08 12.73 -17.56
CA ALA A 185 4.08 13.11 -18.55
C ALA A 185 3.14 14.19 -18.01
N VAL A 186 2.56 14.02 -16.81
CA VAL A 186 1.72 15.04 -16.16
C VAL A 186 2.46 16.37 -16.02
N THR A 187 3.74 16.35 -15.66
CA THR A 187 4.58 17.55 -15.52
C THR A 187 4.83 18.23 -16.86
N ILE A 188 5.07 17.46 -17.93
CA ILE A 188 5.21 17.99 -19.30
C ILE A 188 3.89 18.63 -19.75
N GLY A 189 2.76 17.94 -19.54
CA GLY A 189 1.42 18.45 -19.81
C GLY A 189 1.18 19.79 -19.13
N TRP A 190 1.46 19.87 -17.83
CA TRP A 190 1.35 21.10 -17.06
C TRP A 190 2.22 22.23 -17.63
N ARG A 191 3.47 21.94 -18.05
CA ARG A 191 4.36 22.95 -18.66
C ARG A 191 3.86 23.46 -20.00
N VAL A 192 3.17 22.64 -20.80
CA VAL A 192 2.59 23.06 -22.09
C VAL A 192 1.20 23.70 -21.95
N GLY A 193 0.70 23.87 -20.73
CA GLY A 193 -0.54 24.62 -20.45
C GLY A 193 -1.77 23.75 -20.21
N VAL A 194 -1.62 22.43 -19.99
CA VAL A 194 -2.72 21.56 -19.53
C VAL A 194 -3.20 22.03 -18.15
N ASN A 195 -4.50 21.84 -17.87
CA ASN A 195 -5.15 22.30 -16.64
C ASN A 195 -4.33 21.99 -15.37
N SER A 196 -4.01 23.03 -14.59
CA SER A 196 -3.13 22.92 -13.41
C SER A 196 -3.75 22.12 -12.26
N VAL A 197 -5.04 22.26 -12.03
CA VAL A 197 -5.75 21.55 -10.96
C VAL A 197 -5.80 20.05 -11.25
N LEU A 198 -6.14 19.68 -12.48
CA LEU A 198 -6.14 18.28 -12.93
C LEU A 198 -4.72 17.69 -12.88
N SER A 199 -3.73 18.44 -13.38
CA SER A 199 -2.32 18.01 -13.33
C SER A 199 -1.86 17.76 -11.88
N PHE A 200 -2.23 18.64 -10.95
CA PHE A 200 -1.92 18.47 -9.54
C PHE A 200 -2.53 17.17 -8.99
N TRP A 201 -3.82 16.94 -9.19
CA TRP A 201 -4.48 15.75 -8.64
C TRP A 201 -3.95 14.45 -9.27
N LEU A 202 -3.67 14.44 -10.58
CA LEU A 202 -3.07 13.28 -11.22
C LEU A 202 -1.66 12.99 -10.68
N ALA A 203 -0.80 14.00 -10.58
CA ALA A 203 0.52 13.83 -9.96
C ALA A 203 0.40 13.38 -8.50
N TYR A 204 -0.54 13.94 -7.74
CA TYR A 204 -0.80 13.57 -6.36
C TYR A 204 -1.22 12.10 -6.22
N ILE A 205 -2.15 11.62 -7.06
CA ILE A 205 -2.58 10.22 -7.08
C ILE A 205 -1.40 9.31 -7.43
N LEU A 206 -0.63 9.65 -8.46
CA LEU A 206 0.49 8.84 -8.95
C LEU A 206 1.68 8.78 -7.98
N THR A 207 1.85 9.76 -7.08
CA THR A 207 2.90 9.69 -6.05
C THR A 207 2.68 8.54 -5.07
N ARG A 208 1.45 8.02 -4.95
CA ARG A 208 1.16 6.91 -4.04
C ARG A 208 1.68 5.55 -4.55
N PRO A 209 1.29 5.05 -5.74
CA PRO A 209 1.88 3.81 -6.26
C PRO A 209 3.39 3.93 -6.43
N LEU A 210 3.92 5.13 -6.69
CA LEU A 210 5.36 5.38 -6.63
C LEU A 210 5.95 5.07 -5.24
N GLY A 211 5.33 5.59 -4.19
CA GLY A 211 5.78 5.38 -2.81
C GLY A 211 5.64 3.94 -2.34
N ALA A 212 4.52 3.27 -2.67
CA ALA A 212 4.29 1.87 -2.31
C ALA A 212 5.38 0.97 -2.93
N ASN A 213 5.52 1.01 -4.27
CA ASN A 213 6.54 0.26 -4.98
C ASN A 213 7.98 0.57 -4.52
N LEU A 214 8.26 1.83 -4.14
CA LEU A 214 9.56 2.20 -3.58
C LEU A 214 9.79 1.60 -2.18
N GLY A 215 8.75 1.59 -1.35
CA GLY A 215 8.77 1.00 -0.01
C GLY A 215 9.05 -0.50 -0.08
N ASP A 216 8.29 -1.20 -0.91
CA ASP A 216 8.43 -2.65 -1.12
C ASP A 216 9.79 -2.98 -1.70
N TRP A 217 10.25 -2.22 -2.69
CA TRP A 217 11.56 -2.44 -3.28
C TRP A 217 12.70 -2.27 -2.27
N LEU A 218 12.59 -1.31 -1.36
CA LEU A 218 13.60 -1.07 -0.32
C LEU A 218 13.54 -2.15 0.78
N ALA A 219 12.34 -2.54 1.19
CA ALA A 219 12.12 -3.44 2.31
C ALA A 219 12.33 -4.92 1.97
N THR A 220 11.84 -5.37 0.81
CA THR A 220 11.80 -6.78 0.39
C THR A 220 13.21 -7.39 0.26
N PRO A 221 13.42 -8.68 0.60
CA PRO A 221 14.70 -9.37 0.44
C PRO A 221 15.24 -9.36 -1.00
N ARG A 222 16.56 -9.52 -1.13
CA ARG A 222 17.25 -9.59 -2.44
C ARG A 222 16.84 -10.81 -3.27
N SER A 223 16.41 -11.89 -2.63
CA SER A 223 15.86 -13.08 -3.29
C SER A 223 14.61 -12.77 -4.10
N ALA A 224 13.77 -11.84 -3.63
CA ALA A 224 12.58 -11.34 -4.32
C ALA A 224 12.84 -10.01 -5.07
N HIS A 225 14.10 -9.77 -5.49
CA HIS A 225 14.51 -8.59 -6.24
C HIS A 225 14.36 -7.24 -5.51
N GLY A 226 14.23 -7.24 -4.18
CA GLY A 226 14.32 -6.05 -3.34
C GLY A 226 15.75 -5.71 -2.90
N LEU A 227 15.92 -4.64 -2.12
CA LEU A 227 17.21 -4.19 -1.60
C LEU A 227 17.59 -4.85 -0.26
N GLY A 228 16.60 -5.41 0.45
CA GLY A 228 16.77 -6.17 1.68
C GLY A 228 17.03 -5.33 2.92
N LEU A 229 16.54 -4.08 2.98
CA LEU A 229 16.68 -3.24 4.17
C LEU A 229 15.72 -3.67 5.30
N GLY A 230 14.64 -4.37 4.96
CA GLY A 230 13.56 -4.71 5.88
C GLY A 230 12.60 -3.52 6.12
N TYR A 231 11.35 -3.85 6.43
CA TYR A 231 10.27 -2.87 6.62
C TYR A 231 10.53 -1.89 7.76
N GLY A 232 11.08 -2.36 8.89
CA GLY A 232 11.35 -1.54 10.07
C GLY A 232 12.45 -0.48 9.85
N LEU A 233 13.60 -0.88 9.31
CA LEU A 233 14.71 0.04 9.03
C LEU A 233 14.34 1.05 7.94
N THR A 234 13.67 0.59 6.88
CA THR A 234 13.18 1.47 5.80
C THR A 234 12.26 2.54 6.37
N SER A 235 11.27 2.14 7.18
CA SER A 235 10.35 3.09 7.83
C SER A 235 11.08 4.09 8.74
N GLY A 236 12.05 3.62 9.53
CA GLY A 236 12.84 4.48 10.42
C GLY A 236 13.63 5.57 9.67
N ILE A 237 14.30 5.20 8.57
CA ILE A 237 15.06 6.14 7.73
C ILE A 237 14.15 7.21 7.15
N PHE A 238 12.99 6.81 6.59
CA PHE A 238 12.09 7.76 5.96
C PHE A 238 11.36 8.64 6.98
N LEU A 239 10.96 8.10 8.15
CA LEU A 239 10.41 8.91 9.23
C LEU A 239 11.41 9.97 9.73
N ALA A 240 12.69 9.62 9.83
CA ALA A 240 13.74 10.58 10.17
C ALA A 240 13.90 11.66 9.09
N ALA A 241 13.86 11.27 7.81
CA ALA A 241 13.93 12.22 6.69
C ALA A 241 12.72 13.17 6.66
N ILE A 242 11.50 12.66 6.91
CA ILE A 242 10.29 13.47 7.06
C ILE A 242 10.44 14.43 8.23
N ALA A 243 10.85 13.95 9.41
CA ALA A 243 11.04 14.79 10.59
C ALA A 243 12.05 15.93 10.33
N ALA A 244 13.17 15.63 9.65
CA ALA A 244 14.17 16.62 9.27
C ALA A 244 13.61 17.66 8.29
N ALA A 245 12.91 17.22 7.24
CA ALA A 245 12.31 18.11 6.25
C ALA A 245 11.21 18.99 6.86
N VAL A 246 10.33 18.41 7.69
CA VAL A 246 9.29 19.15 8.41
C VAL A 246 9.89 20.12 9.42
N GLY A 247 10.97 19.74 10.10
CA GLY A 247 11.73 20.64 10.98
C GLY A 247 12.32 21.83 10.22
N TYR A 248 12.91 21.58 9.06
CA TYR A 248 13.41 22.61 8.15
C TYR A 248 12.30 23.56 7.68
N LEU A 249 11.13 23.03 7.28
CA LEU A 249 9.98 23.85 6.88
C LEU A 249 9.40 24.65 8.07
N THR A 250 9.36 24.05 9.26
CA THR A 250 8.90 24.74 10.47
C THR A 250 9.80 25.92 10.82
N TRP A 251 11.11 25.78 10.61
CA TRP A 251 12.10 26.84 10.85
C TRP A 251 12.07 27.92 9.78
N THR A 252 12.09 27.53 8.51
CA THR A 252 12.25 28.46 7.37
C THR A 252 10.94 29.07 6.88
N ARG A 253 9.79 28.41 7.12
CA ARG A 253 8.44 28.81 6.68
C ARG A 253 8.28 29.07 5.18
N ILE A 254 9.17 28.52 4.34
CA ILE A 254 9.16 28.71 2.88
C ILE A 254 7.90 28.08 2.23
N ASP A 255 7.19 27.23 2.96
CA ASP A 255 5.98 26.53 2.54
C ASP A 255 4.67 27.19 3.02
N VAL A 256 4.75 28.35 3.68
CA VAL A 256 3.59 29.10 4.16
C VAL A 256 3.13 30.08 3.08
N ILE A 257 1.91 29.91 2.59
CA ILE A 257 1.30 30.84 1.65
C ILE A 257 0.98 32.15 2.38
N GLU A 258 1.69 33.24 2.09
CA GLU A 258 1.39 34.56 2.63
C GLU A 258 0.15 35.18 1.97
N VAL A 259 -0.53 36.07 2.70
CA VAL A 259 -1.78 36.69 2.23
C VAL A 259 -1.56 37.60 1.02
N ASP A 260 -0.37 38.21 0.90
CA ASP A 260 0.00 39.06 -0.23
C ASP A 260 0.24 38.23 -1.52
N ASP A 261 0.76 37.02 -1.40
CA ASP A 261 0.95 36.10 -2.54
C ASP A 261 -0.39 35.66 -3.17
N GLN A 262 -1.47 35.65 -2.39
CA GLN A 262 -2.82 35.39 -2.92
C GLN A 262 -3.41 36.58 -3.69
N ALA A 263 -2.95 37.81 -3.42
CA ALA A 263 -3.42 39.03 -4.08
C ALA A 263 -2.68 39.29 -5.41
N ALA A 264 -1.46 38.78 -5.55
CA ALA A 264 -0.72 38.79 -6.80
C ALA A 264 -1.35 37.81 -7.79
N ALA A 265 -2.25 38.31 -8.65
CA ALA A 265 -2.82 37.51 -9.73
C ALA A 265 -1.66 36.94 -10.58
N PRO A 266 -1.47 35.61 -10.64
CA PRO A 266 -0.42 35.05 -11.47
C PRO A 266 -0.67 35.48 -12.91
N ALA A 267 0.39 35.89 -13.62
CA ALA A 267 0.31 36.21 -15.03
C ALA A 267 -0.46 35.10 -15.78
N PRO A 268 -1.37 35.46 -16.70
CA PRO A 268 -2.21 34.47 -17.38
C PRO A 268 -1.32 33.47 -18.12
N LYS A 269 -1.09 32.30 -17.51
CA LYS A 269 -0.44 31.19 -18.18
C LYS A 269 -1.40 30.73 -19.28
N ARG A 270 -0.86 30.55 -20.48
CA ARG A 270 -1.61 30.09 -21.65
C ARG A 270 -2.22 28.73 -21.34
N THR A 271 -3.52 28.69 -21.05
CA THR A 271 -4.24 27.45 -20.76
C THR A 271 -4.71 26.82 -22.06
N LEU A 272 -4.41 25.54 -22.24
CA LEU A 272 -4.96 24.75 -23.33
C LEU A 272 -6.47 24.59 -23.14
N SER A 273 -7.19 24.41 -24.25
CA SER A 273 -8.63 24.16 -24.20
C SER A 273 -8.95 22.88 -23.42
N ALA A 274 -10.18 22.77 -22.92
CA ALA A 274 -10.65 21.55 -22.26
C ALA A 274 -10.51 20.32 -23.18
N VAL A 275 -10.80 20.47 -24.47
CA VAL A 275 -10.66 19.40 -25.48
C VAL A 275 -9.20 18.97 -25.61
N SER A 276 -8.27 19.92 -25.70
CA SER A 276 -6.83 19.63 -25.76
C SER A 276 -6.31 18.96 -24.50
N THR A 277 -6.83 19.36 -23.33
CA THR A 277 -6.52 18.73 -22.03
C THR A 277 -6.99 17.28 -22.00
N VAL A 278 -8.24 17.02 -22.41
CA VAL A 278 -8.80 15.66 -22.49
C VAL A 278 -8.02 14.82 -23.50
N GLY A 279 -7.72 15.37 -24.68
CA GLY A 279 -6.93 14.67 -25.71
C GLY A 279 -5.53 14.29 -25.21
N TYR A 280 -4.85 15.20 -24.51
CA TYR A 280 -3.53 14.93 -23.93
C TYR A 280 -3.56 13.76 -22.96
N TYR A 281 -4.47 13.79 -21.97
CA TYR A 281 -4.56 12.71 -20.99
C TYR A 281 -5.14 11.41 -21.55
N ALA A 282 -6.00 11.48 -22.57
CA ALA A 282 -6.45 10.27 -23.28
C ALA A 282 -5.26 9.54 -23.92
N VAL A 283 -4.33 10.26 -24.56
CA VAL A 283 -3.11 9.66 -25.11
C VAL A 283 -2.26 9.02 -24.02
N VAL A 284 -2.05 9.72 -22.89
CA VAL A 284 -1.26 9.20 -21.76
C VAL A 284 -1.90 7.93 -21.19
N VAL A 285 -3.21 7.92 -20.96
CA VAL A 285 -3.94 6.77 -20.42
C VAL A 285 -3.93 5.60 -21.39
N LEU A 286 -4.14 5.84 -22.68
CA LEU A 286 -4.08 4.78 -23.71
C LEU A 286 -2.69 4.17 -23.82
N ALA A 287 -1.63 4.99 -23.77
CA ALA A 287 -0.26 4.50 -23.78
C ALA A 287 0.06 3.66 -22.53
N ALA A 288 -0.37 4.11 -21.35
CA ALA A 288 -0.21 3.37 -20.10
C ALA A 288 -0.97 2.03 -20.12
N GLY A 289 -2.23 2.04 -20.59
CA GLY A 289 -3.05 0.84 -20.73
C GLY A 289 -2.47 -0.15 -21.75
N ALA A 290 -1.96 0.34 -22.87
CA ALA A 290 -1.29 -0.51 -23.86
C ALA A 290 -0.01 -1.15 -23.30
N LEU A 291 0.77 -0.41 -22.51
CA LEU A 291 1.95 -0.93 -21.83
C LEU A 291 1.59 -2.01 -20.81
N LEU A 292 0.59 -1.77 -19.96
CA LEU A 292 0.12 -2.72 -18.95
C LEU A 292 -0.45 -3.99 -19.60
N GLN A 293 -1.23 -3.83 -20.69
CA GLN A 293 -1.77 -4.96 -21.43
C GLN A 293 -0.68 -5.77 -22.14
N TRP A 294 0.33 -5.09 -22.70
CA TRP A 294 1.47 -5.78 -23.31
C TRP A 294 2.26 -6.56 -22.27
N ALA A 295 2.49 -5.95 -21.09
CA ALA A 295 3.20 -6.56 -19.98
C ALA A 295 2.45 -7.76 -19.40
N SER A 296 1.12 -7.69 -19.26
CA SER A 296 0.30 -8.77 -18.70
C SER A 296 0.18 -10.02 -19.56
N ILE A 297 0.49 -9.90 -20.85
CA ILE A 297 0.52 -11.03 -21.79
C ILE A 297 1.92 -11.68 -21.81
N GLN A 298 2.95 -11.03 -21.26
CA GLN A 298 4.28 -11.63 -21.22
C GLN A 298 4.29 -12.83 -20.26
N PRO A 299 5.07 -13.89 -20.54
CA PRO A 299 5.25 -14.97 -19.59
C PRO A 299 5.98 -14.42 -18.36
N HIS A 300 5.28 -14.34 -17.24
CA HIS A 300 5.85 -14.04 -15.94
C HIS A 300 5.42 -15.12 -14.95
N GLY A 301 6.34 -15.54 -14.08
CA GLY A 301 6.01 -16.44 -12.98
C GLY A 301 4.95 -15.82 -12.08
N PRO A 302 4.29 -16.60 -11.20
CA PRO A 302 3.56 -16.00 -10.09
C PRO A 302 4.53 -15.03 -9.40
N VAL A 303 4.08 -13.81 -9.12
CA VAL A 303 4.82 -12.94 -8.20
C VAL A 303 5.07 -13.82 -6.98
N THR A 304 6.34 -14.09 -6.67
CA THR A 304 6.67 -14.77 -5.43
C THR A 304 6.08 -13.90 -4.35
N ASP A 305 4.96 -14.34 -3.76
CA ASP A 305 4.34 -13.70 -2.62
C ASP A 305 5.47 -13.30 -1.68
N SER A 306 5.57 -11.99 -1.44
CA SER A 306 6.67 -11.34 -0.76
C SER A 306 6.70 -11.75 0.71
N GLU A 307 6.98 -13.02 1.05
CA GLU A 307 6.82 -13.55 2.42
C GLU A 307 5.61 -12.90 3.12
N GLU A 308 4.44 -12.96 2.46
CA GLU A 308 3.19 -12.58 3.12
C GLU A 308 3.06 -13.46 4.37
N GLY A 309 3.26 -12.86 5.55
CA GLY A 309 2.80 -13.46 6.79
C GLY A 309 1.32 -13.82 6.62
N PRO A 310 0.87 -14.98 7.12
CA PRO A 310 -0.34 -15.63 6.65
C PRO A 310 -1.56 -14.73 6.81
N ALA A 311 -2.13 -14.28 5.68
CA ALA A 311 -3.46 -13.72 5.65
C ALA A 311 -4.46 -14.74 6.23
N PRO A 312 -5.47 -14.31 7.00
CA PRO A 312 -6.49 -15.20 7.51
C PRO A 312 -7.36 -15.69 6.35
N THR A 313 -7.10 -16.92 5.90
CA THR A 313 -8.06 -17.83 5.27
C THR A 313 -8.93 -17.23 4.15
N ALA A 314 -8.29 -16.79 3.06
CA ALA A 314 -8.92 -17.03 1.76
C ALA A 314 -8.86 -18.54 1.51
N ALA A 315 -10.02 -19.20 1.42
CA ALA A 315 -10.12 -20.61 1.12
C ALA A 315 -9.32 -20.89 -0.17
N ALA A 316 -8.13 -21.47 0.00
CA ALA A 316 -7.32 -21.93 -1.10
C ALA A 316 -8.19 -22.86 -1.95
N ALA A 317 -8.18 -22.62 -3.26
CA ALA A 317 -8.69 -23.61 -4.21
C ALA A 317 -8.11 -24.98 -3.81
N PRO A 318 -8.93 -26.04 -3.73
CA PRO A 318 -8.44 -27.34 -3.30
C PRO A 318 -7.28 -27.73 -4.20
N LEU A 319 -6.13 -27.97 -3.57
CA LEU A 319 -4.93 -28.48 -4.23
C LEU A 319 -5.34 -29.66 -5.10
N VAL A 320 -4.98 -29.63 -6.37
CA VAL A 320 -5.03 -30.83 -7.21
C VAL A 320 -4.04 -31.81 -6.58
N PRO A 321 -4.47 -32.98 -6.07
CA PRO A 321 -3.57 -33.93 -5.42
C PRO A 321 -2.51 -34.40 -6.43
N GLY A 322 -1.22 -34.28 -6.09
CA GLY A 322 -0.14 -34.95 -6.83
C GLY A 322 1.05 -34.11 -7.34
N LYS A 323 1.39 -32.96 -6.76
CA LYS A 323 2.55 -32.15 -7.20
C LYS A 323 3.86 -32.34 -6.40
N VAL A 324 4.06 -33.48 -5.72
CA VAL A 324 5.39 -33.86 -5.16
C VAL A 324 6.20 -34.79 -6.06
N GLY A 325 5.74 -35.04 -7.29
CA GLY A 325 6.38 -36.00 -8.21
C GLY A 325 7.83 -35.69 -8.60
N ALA A 326 8.36 -34.50 -8.26
CA ALA A 326 9.75 -34.13 -8.47
C ALA A 326 10.68 -34.63 -7.35
N PHE A 327 10.18 -34.86 -6.12
CA PHE A 327 11.00 -35.30 -5.00
C PHE A 327 11.29 -36.81 -5.03
N PRO A 328 12.45 -37.26 -4.53
CA PRO A 328 12.76 -38.68 -4.44
C PRO A 328 11.71 -39.43 -3.63
N ALA A 329 11.23 -40.56 -4.17
CA ALA A 329 10.19 -41.37 -3.53
C ALA A 329 10.58 -41.86 -2.12
N THR A 330 11.88 -41.99 -1.84
CA THR A 330 12.41 -42.35 -0.51
C THR A 330 12.15 -41.27 0.52
N ASP A 331 12.27 -40.00 0.14
CA ASP A 331 12.07 -38.87 1.04
C ASP A 331 10.58 -38.70 1.34
N ILE A 332 9.74 -38.77 0.30
CA ILE A 332 8.28 -38.74 0.44
C ILE A 332 7.79 -39.88 1.31
N ALA A 333 8.30 -41.10 1.13
CA ALA A 333 7.94 -42.24 1.97
C ALA A 333 8.37 -42.03 3.43
N HIS A 334 9.54 -41.42 3.67
CA HIS A 334 10.01 -41.10 5.01
C HIS A 334 9.09 -40.08 5.69
N PHE A 335 8.84 -38.93 5.07
CA PHE A 335 7.95 -37.91 5.62
C PHE A 335 6.55 -38.46 5.88
N ARG A 336 6.01 -39.23 4.91
CA ARG A 336 4.70 -39.85 5.04
C ARG A 336 4.62 -40.79 6.24
N ASN A 337 5.64 -41.62 6.47
CA ASN A 337 5.67 -42.52 7.62
C ASN A 337 5.67 -41.74 8.95
N VAL A 338 6.48 -40.69 9.07
CA VAL A 338 6.52 -39.85 10.28
C VAL A 338 5.18 -39.15 10.51
N THR A 339 4.53 -38.64 9.45
CA THR A 339 3.20 -38.03 9.55
C THR A 339 2.11 -39.05 9.93
N GLN A 340 2.15 -40.26 9.37
CA GLN A 340 1.23 -41.36 9.74
C GLN A 340 1.40 -41.78 11.20
N ASP A 341 2.65 -41.92 11.66
CA ASP A 341 2.95 -42.23 13.05
C ASP A 341 2.43 -41.14 13.99
N THR A 342 2.62 -39.87 13.61
CA THR A 342 2.11 -38.73 14.38
C THR A 342 0.58 -38.76 14.47
N LEU A 343 -0.11 -39.04 13.36
CA LEU A 343 -1.57 -39.18 13.35
C LEU A 343 -2.05 -40.33 14.24
N ALA A 344 -1.37 -41.48 14.21
CA ALA A 344 -1.69 -42.61 15.08
C ALA A 344 -1.52 -42.26 16.57
N LYS A 345 -0.55 -41.41 16.91
CA LYS A 345 -0.37 -40.89 18.28
C LYS A 345 -1.51 -39.95 18.70
N VAL A 346 -1.94 -39.05 17.81
CA VAL A 346 -3.11 -38.19 18.03
C VAL A 346 -4.39 -39.03 18.21
N ASP A 347 -4.60 -40.04 17.36
CA ASP A 347 -5.74 -40.97 17.47
C ASP A 347 -5.76 -41.75 18.79
N ALA A 348 -4.59 -42.08 19.33
CA ALA A 348 -4.44 -42.75 20.61
C ALA A 348 -4.53 -41.82 21.83
N GLY A 349 -4.64 -40.50 21.62
CA GLY A 349 -4.59 -39.49 22.69
C GLY A 349 -3.20 -39.31 23.32
N ASP A 350 -2.14 -39.82 22.70
CA ASP A 350 -0.75 -39.70 23.17
C ASP A 350 -0.12 -38.38 22.68
N GLN A 351 -0.50 -37.27 23.33
CA GLN A 351 -0.06 -35.94 22.92
C GLN A 351 1.45 -35.72 23.07
N SER A 352 2.05 -36.33 24.10
CA SER A 352 3.50 -36.27 24.29
C SER A 352 4.23 -37.00 23.16
N GLY A 353 3.74 -38.17 22.77
CA GLY A 353 4.25 -38.94 21.64
C GLY A 353 4.05 -38.22 20.30
N ALA A 354 2.90 -37.59 20.08
CA ALA A 354 2.63 -36.80 18.88
C ALA A 354 3.60 -35.61 18.75
N ARG A 355 3.85 -34.88 19.85
CA ARG A 355 4.81 -33.76 19.86
C ARG A 355 6.25 -34.21 19.61
N ALA A 356 6.66 -35.34 20.16
CA ALA A 356 7.97 -35.91 19.87
C ALA A 356 8.07 -36.29 18.38
N ARG A 357 7.07 -36.99 17.85
CA ARG A 357 7.10 -37.50 16.47
C ARG A 357 7.01 -36.41 15.42
N ILE A 358 6.22 -35.36 15.65
CA ILE A 358 6.19 -34.20 14.75
C ILE A 358 7.53 -33.43 14.78
N THR A 359 8.30 -33.52 15.86
CA THR A 359 9.66 -32.95 15.92
C THR A 359 10.66 -33.72 15.07
N ASP A 360 10.50 -35.04 14.98
CA ASP A 360 11.28 -35.85 14.03
C ASP A 360 11.00 -35.45 12.58
N LEU A 361 9.74 -35.07 12.28
CA LEU A 361 9.35 -34.59 10.94
C LEU A 361 10.06 -33.29 10.58
N GLU A 362 10.02 -32.29 11.47
CA GLU A 362 10.74 -31.01 11.33
C GLU A 362 12.24 -31.25 11.14
N THR A 363 12.84 -32.07 12.01
CA THR A 363 14.28 -32.36 11.95
C THR A 363 14.69 -32.98 10.62
N ALA A 364 13.89 -33.92 10.11
CA ALA A 364 14.14 -34.56 8.83
C ALA A 364 13.92 -33.60 7.65
N TRP A 365 12.88 -32.78 7.71
CA TRP A 365 12.54 -31.80 6.68
C TRP A 365 13.64 -30.73 6.55
N ASP A 366 14.07 -30.15 7.67
CA ASP A 366 15.12 -29.14 7.73
C ASP A 366 16.48 -29.68 7.26
N HIS A 367 16.79 -30.94 7.61
CA HIS A 367 18.02 -31.58 7.17
C HIS A 367 18.10 -31.71 5.65
N ASP A 368 16.97 -31.96 4.99
CA ASP A 368 16.87 -32.15 3.54
C ASP A 368 16.57 -30.85 2.77
N GLN A 369 16.40 -29.72 3.45
CA GLN A 369 15.96 -28.44 2.88
C GLN A 369 16.76 -28.03 1.63
N ASP A 370 18.07 -27.87 1.77
CA ASP A 370 18.93 -27.36 0.68
C ASP A 370 18.84 -28.25 -0.57
N ARG A 371 18.68 -29.56 -0.36
CA ARG A 371 18.57 -30.55 -1.43
C ARG A 371 17.20 -30.53 -2.10
N LEU A 372 16.13 -30.49 -1.32
CA LEU A 372 14.75 -30.54 -1.85
C LEU A 372 14.37 -29.20 -2.51
N GLN A 373 14.80 -28.06 -1.96
CA GLN A 373 14.62 -26.74 -2.58
C GLN A 373 15.31 -26.65 -3.95
N ALA A 374 16.49 -27.27 -4.10
CA ALA A 374 17.22 -27.30 -5.36
C ALA A 374 16.52 -28.15 -6.43
N ILE A 375 15.69 -29.12 -6.04
CA ILE A 375 14.95 -29.99 -6.96
C ILE A 375 13.69 -29.29 -7.48
N ASP A 376 12.86 -28.78 -6.56
CA ASP A 376 11.64 -28.04 -6.90
C ASP A 376 11.28 -27.11 -5.74
N SER A 377 11.69 -25.84 -5.85
CA SER A 377 11.42 -24.83 -4.83
C SER A 377 9.93 -24.55 -4.64
N SER A 378 9.13 -24.64 -5.70
CA SER A 378 7.68 -24.42 -5.61
C SER A 378 6.98 -25.57 -4.88
N ALA A 379 7.37 -26.81 -5.16
CA ALA A 379 6.84 -27.98 -4.44
C ALA A 379 7.33 -27.99 -2.98
N TRP A 380 8.57 -27.56 -2.74
CA TRP A 380 9.13 -27.46 -1.39
C TRP A 380 8.33 -26.46 -0.56
N THR A 381 8.16 -25.22 -1.04
CA THR A 381 7.41 -24.17 -0.32
C THR A 381 5.94 -24.53 -0.10
N ALA A 382 5.34 -25.35 -0.98
CA ALA A 382 3.97 -25.83 -0.79
C ALA A 382 3.89 -26.87 0.33
N LEU A 383 4.82 -27.83 0.35
CA LEU A 383 4.84 -28.88 1.36
C LEU A 383 5.30 -28.37 2.73
N ASP A 384 6.24 -27.42 2.74
CA ASP A 384 6.73 -26.70 3.91
C ASP A 384 5.57 -26.05 4.70
N ARG A 385 4.67 -25.36 4.00
CA ARG A 385 3.46 -24.76 4.61
C ARG A 385 2.53 -25.79 5.26
N GLU A 386 2.39 -26.97 4.67
CA GLU A 386 1.57 -28.03 5.24
C GLU A 386 2.24 -28.69 6.46
N ILE A 387 3.57 -28.84 6.43
CA ILE A 387 4.38 -29.30 7.56
C ILE A 387 4.28 -28.31 8.72
N ASP A 388 4.40 -27.01 8.45
CA ASP A 388 4.21 -25.95 9.45
C ASP A 388 2.82 -25.95 10.07
N ALA A 389 1.77 -26.14 9.27
CA ALA A 389 0.41 -26.26 9.77
C ALA A 389 0.26 -27.47 10.71
N ALA A 390 0.85 -28.62 10.35
CA ALA A 390 0.87 -29.80 11.20
C ALA A 390 1.66 -29.56 12.50
N LEU A 391 2.86 -29.00 12.42
CA LEU A 391 3.70 -28.62 13.57
C LEU A 391 2.96 -27.70 14.53
N LYS A 392 2.35 -26.62 14.01
CA LYS A 392 1.60 -25.64 14.79
C LYS A 392 0.41 -26.26 15.50
N SER A 393 -0.36 -27.11 14.82
CA SER A 393 -1.53 -27.77 15.41
C SER A 393 -1.13 -28.70 16.56
N VAL A 394 -0.12 -29.56 16.37
CA VAL A 394 0.31 -30.57 17.36
C VAL A 394 1.07 -29.95 18.54
N ARG A 395 1.83 -28.88 18.29
CA ARG A 395 2.61 -28.17 19.31
C ARG A 395 1.84 -27.04 20.01
N SER A 396 0.59 -26.80 19.64
CA SER A 396 -0.28 -25.80 20.30
C SER A 396 -0.29 -25.99 21.83
N SER A 397 -0.32 -24.87 22.57
CA SER A 397 -0.47 -24.88 24.03
C SER A 397 -1.82 -25.44 24.49
N SER A 398 -2.83 -25.37 23.61
CA SER A 398 -4.15 -25.98 23.76
C SER A 398 -4.51 -26.70 22.44
N PRO A 399 -4.02 -27.93 22.22
CA PRO A 399 -4.22 -28.66 20.98
C PRO A 399 -5.68 -29.13 20.85
N SER A 400 -6.22 -28.98 19.64
CA SER A 400 -7.54 -29.48 19.25
C SER A 400 -7.36 -30.72 18.39
N VAL A 401 -7.90 -31.85 18.85
CA VAL A 401 -7.78 -33.14 18.16
C VAL A 401 -8.32 -33.07 16.72
N ASP A 402 -9.37 -32.28 16.49
CA ASP A 402 -9.95 -32.10 15.16
C ASP A 402 -8.99 -31.32 14.23
N ASP A 403 -8.36 -30.26 14.75
CA ASP A 403 -7.41 -29.43 13.97
C ASP A 403 -6.12 -30.22 13.65
N GLU A 404 -5.64 -31.03 14.61
CA GLU A 404 -4.48 -31.91 14.43
C GLU A 404 -4.74 -32.99 13.38
N LYS A 405 -5.90 -33.65 13.45
CA LYS A 405 -6.27 -34.66 12.45
C LYS A 405 -6.44 -34.04 11.08
N GLN A 406 -7.03 -32.84 11.00
CA GLN A 406 -7.23 -32.14 9.73
C GLN A 406 -5.90 -31.75 9.08
N SER A 407 -4.97 -31.15 9.83
CA SER A 407 -3.66 -30.74 9.32
C SER A 407 -2.82 -31.95 8.88
N LEU A 408 -2.74 -33.00 9.71
CA LEU A 408 -2.01 -34.23 9.40
C LEU A 408 -2.60 -34.99 8.21
N THR A 409 -3.93 -35.05 8.09
CA THR A 409 -4.59 -35.70 6.94
C THR A 409 -4.36 -34.92 5.65
N THR A 410 -4.32 -33.59 5.72
CA THR A 410 -4.00 -32.73 4.57
C THR A 410 -2.58 -33.02 4.10
N LEU A 411 -1.61 -32.99 5.01
CA LEU A 411 -0.22 -33.32 4.71
C LEU A 411 -0.06 -34.73 4.11
N LEU A 412 -0.77 -35.73 4.65
CA LEU A 412 -0.77 -37.09 4.11
C LEU A 412 -1.36 -37.21 2.71
N ASN A 413 -2.28 -36.33 2.33
CA ASN A 413 -2.85 -36.31 0.99
C ASN A 413 -1.87 -35.71 -0.02
N SER A 414 -1.07 -34.74 0.41
CA SER A 414 -0.02 -34.14 -0.41
C SER A 414 1.17 -35.09 -0.56
N LEU A 415 1.58 -35.82 0.48
CA LEU A 415 2.67 -36.82 0.46
C LEU A 415 2.32 -38.15 -0.28
N ARG A 416 1.42 -38.11 -1.28
CA ARG A 416 0.87 -39.32 -1.91
C ARG A 416 1.69 -39.93 -3.02
#